data_AF-A0A370HZN7-F1
#
_entry.id   AF-A0A370HZN7-F1
#
_cell.length_a   1.000
_cell.length_b   1.000
_cell.length_c   1.000
_cell.angle_alpha   90.00
_cell.angle_beta   90.00
_cell.angle_gamma   90.00
#
_symmetry.space_group_name_H-M   'P 1'
#
loop_
_entity.id
_entity.type
_entity.pdbx_description
1 polymer ?
#
loop_
_entity_poly.entity_id
_entity_poly.type
_entity_poly.pdbx_seq_one_letter_code
_entity_poly.pdbx_strand_id
1 'polypeptide(L)'
;MKLLAGLPIGLMLAALAAPAAEAVPIIPNTDSDAGPHWICTAKSIDGQDLPQVEVPARLGANQARMRARPEWYGQADFDTIACVPKGR
;
A
#
# COMPACT_ATOMS: atom_id res chain seq x y z
N MET A 1 -57.50 -11.59 -46.95
CA MET A 1 -57.49 -10.15 -47.30
C MET A 1 -57.43 -9.33 -46.02
N LYS A 2 -56.30 -8.66 -45.77
CA LYS A 2 -56.13 -7.34 -45.11
C LYS A 2 -54.67 -7.20 -44.66
N LEU A 3 -53.87 -6.64 -45.58
CA LEU A 3 -52.65 -5.87 -45.26
C LEU A 3 -53.08 -4.46 -44.83
N LEU A 4 -52.13 -3.72 -44.23
CA LEU A 4 -52.17 -2.33 -43.72
C LEU A 4 -52.38 -2.28 -42.20
N ALA A 5 -51.63 -1.51 -41.42
CA ALA A 5 -50.52 -0.59 -41.61
C ALA A 5 -50.09 -0.16 -40.20
N GLY A 6 -48.92 0.45 -40.06
CA GLY A 6 -48.69 1.37 -38.94
C GLY A 6 -47.42 1.09 -38.14
N LEU A 7 -46.31 1.59 -38.66
CA LEU A 7 -45.21 2.04 -37.82
C LEU A 7 -45.62 3.40 -37.23
N PRO A 8 -45.38 3.62 -35.93
CA PRO A 8 -44.71 4.85 -35.52
C PRO A 8 -43.52 4.46 -34.63
N ILE A 9 -42.28 4.72 -35.07
CA ILE A 9 -41.53 5.90 -34.65
C ILE A 9 -41.79 6.21 -33.16
N GLY A 10 -41.10 5.47 -32.30
CA GLY A 10 -41.22 5.60 -30.85
C GLY A 10 -39.88 5.35 -30.19
N LEU A 11 -39.39 6.40 -29.51
CA LEU A 11 -38.31 6.40 -28.53
C LEU A 11 -36.87 6.27 -29.07
N MET A 12 -36.40 7.40 -29.60
CA MET A 12 -35.14 8.01 -29.17
C MET A 12 -34.93 7.80 -27.66
N LEU A 13 -34.20 6.75 -27.27
CA LEU A 13 -33.50 6.72 -25.99
C LEU A 13 -32.21 7.50 -26.15
N ALA A 14 -32.29 8.80 -25.85
CA ALA A 14 -31.15 9.59 -25.46
C ALA A 14 -30.53 8.93 -24.21
N ALA A 15 -29.50 8.10 -24.42
CA ALA A 15 -28.62 7.65 -23.35
C ALA A 15 -27.73 8.83 -22.94
N LEU A 16 -28.30 9.71 -22.13
CA LEU A 16 -27.53 10.67 -21.34
C LEU A 16 -26.79 9.93 -20.23
N ALA A 17 -25.54 10.36 -20.04
CA ALA A 17 -24.75 10.27 -18.82
C ALA A 17 -24.20 8.89 -18.42
N ALA A 18 -23.00 8.60 -18.92
CA ALA A 18 -21.95 8.05 -18.08
C ALA A 18 -20.77 9.03 -18.13
N PRO A 19 -20.39 9.70 -17.02
CA PRO A 19 -19.06 10.26 -16.96
C PRO A 19 -18.11 9.06 -17.03
N ALA A 20 -17.27 9.02 -18.05
CA ALA A 20 -16.06 8.22 -18.02
C ALA A 20 -15.26 8.74 -16.81
N ALA A 21 -15.48 8.12 -15.65
CA ALA A 21 -14.58 8.25 -14.53
C ALA A 21 -13.26 7.67 -15.01
N GLU A 22 -12.41 8.55 -15.50
CA GLU A 22 -11.04 8.25 -15.87
C GLU A 22 -10.44 7.49 -14.70
N ALA A 23 -10.06 6.23 -14.97
CA ALA A 23 -9.36 5.40 -14.02
C ALA A 23 -8.04 6.10 -13.73
N VAL A 24 -8.01 6.90 -12.67
CA VAL A 24 -6.78 7.45 -12.11
C VAL A 24 -5.94 6.23 -11.75
N PRO A 25 -4.81 5.97 -12.42
CA PRO A 25 -3.95 4.89 -12.00
C PRO A 25 -3.51 5.25 -10.58
N ILE A 26 -3.92 4.43 -9.61
CA ILE A 26 -3.29 4.43 -8.29
C ILE A 26 -1.89 3.90 -8.55
N ILE A 27 -0.95 4.80 -8.81
CA ILE A 27 0.47 4.47 -8.77
C ILE A 27 0.73 4.25 -7.28
N PRO A 28 1.03 3.02 -6.83
CA PRO A 28 1.50 2.84 -5.46
C PRO A 28 2.76 3.70 -5.34
N ASN A 29 2.73 4.70 -4.47
CA ASN A 29 3.91 5.45 -4.08
C ASN A 29 4.82 4.51 -3.26
N THR A 30 5.45 3.57 -3.94
CA THR A 30 6.60 2.82 -3.44
C THR A 30 7.85 3.62 -3.81
N ASP A 31 8.78 3.74 -2.87
CA ASP A 31 10.18 4.13 -3.12
C ASP A 31 10.59 5.61 -3.16
N SER A 32 9.98 6.49 -2.37
CA SER A 32 10.68 7.74 -2.00
C SER A 32 10.32 8.27 -0.61
N ASP A 33 10.41 7.41 0.41
CA ASP A 33 10.66 7.88 1.77
C ASP A 33 12.14 8.29 1.86
N ALA A 34 12.48 9.44 1.27
CA ALA A 34 13.83 10.01 1.18
C ALA A 34 14.39 10.49 2.55
N GLY A 35 14.11 9.75 3.62
CA GLY A 35 14.69 9.93 4.94
C GLY A 35 15.98 9.14 5.12
N PRO A 36 16.73 9.38 6.20
CA PRO A 36 17.84 8.53 6.55
C PRO A 36 17.35 7.08 6.74
N HIS A 37 18.13 6.14 6.21
CA HIS A 37 17.85 4.71 6.33
C HIS A 37 18.33 4.21 7.70
N TRP A 38 17.60 3.25 8.26
CA TRP A 38 17.90 2.63 9.54
C TRP A 38 17.98 1.13 9.37
N ILE A 39 19.00 0.54 9.96
CA ILE A 39 19.18 -0.89 10.06
C ILE A 39 18.62 -1.34 11.40
N CYS A 40 17.62 -2.22 11.35
CA CYS A 40 16.94 -2.76 12.53
C CYS A 40 17.23 -4.25 12.68
N THR A 41 17.40 -4.67 13.93
CA THR A 41 17.60 -6.06 14.35
C THR A 41 16.60 -6.38 15.45
N ALA A 42 16.22 -7.65 15.55
CA ALA A 42 15.33 -8.17 16.58
C ALA A 42 15.69 -9.62 16.90
N LYS A 43 15.23 -10.10 18.05
CA LYS A 43 15.24 -11.52 18.38
C LYS A 43 13.84 -12.11 18.25
N SER A 44 13.75 -13.39 17.96
CA SER A 44 12.51 -14.14 18.03
C SER A 44 12.07 -14.31 19.49
N ILE A 45 10.82 -14.72 19.69
CA ILE A 45 10.29 -15.10 21.01
C ILE A 45 11.16 -16.20 21.66
N ASP A 46 11.80 -17.05 20.85
CA ASP A 46 12.72 -18.10 21.30
C ASP A 46 14.17 -17.62 21.49
N GLY A 47 14.43 -16.31 21.38
CA GLY A 47 15.74 -15.69 21.59
C GLY A 47 16.72 -15.76 20.41
N GLN A 48 16.30 -16.30 19.26
CA GLN A 48 17.12 -16.40 18.05
C GLN A 48 17.22 -15.06 17.33
N ASP A 49 18.36 -14.75 16.71
CA ASP A 49 18.47 -13.53 15.92
C ASP A 49 17.62 -13.62 14.64
N LEU A 50 16.81 -12.60 14.39
CA LEU A 50 15.99 -12.50 13.19
C LEU A 50 16.74 -11.81 12.05
N PRO A 51 16.29 -12.02 10.80
CA PRO A 51 16.84 -11.30 9.66
C PRO A 51 16.81 -9.79 9.90
N GLN A 52 17.93 -9.15 9.61
CA GLN A 52 18.05 -7.71 9.66
C GLN A 52 17.15 -7.06 8.61
N VAL A 53 16.49 -5.97 8.97
CA VAL A 53 15.62 -5.22 8.07
C VAL A 53 16.08 -3.78 7.98
N GLU A 54 15.94 -3.20 6.80
CA GLU A 54 16.26 -1.81 6.54
C GLU A 54 14.97 -1.03 6.31
N VAL A 55 14.79 0.06 7.05
CA VAL A 55 13.61 0.90 6.95
C VAL A 55 13.99 2.38 6.88
N PRO A 56 13.30 3.19 6.06
CA PRO A 56 13.47 4.63 6.05
C PRO A 56 12.75 5.24 7.27
N ALA A 57 13.44 6.14 8.00
CA ALA A 57 12.82 6.87 9.10
C ALA A 57 13.43 8.26 9.31
N ARG A 58 12.58 9.30 9.25
CA ARG A 58 12.94 10.71 9.42
C ARG A 58 12.93 11.17 10.87
N LEU A 59 12.10 10.54 11.71
CA LEU A 59 11.86 10.95 13.10
C LEU A 59 12.71 10.18 14.11
N GLY A 60 13.76 9.50 13.65
CA GLY A 60 14.71 8.78 14.50
C GLY A 60 14.36 7.31 14.78
N ALA A 61 15.07 6.73 15.75
CA ALA A 61 15.06 5.30 16.03
C ALA A 61 13.66 4.75 16.37
N ASN A 62 12.84 5.48 17.14
CA ASN A 62 11.51 5.01 17.52
C ASN A 62 10.58 4.84 16.31
N GLN A 63 10.63 5.76 15.35
CA GLN A 63 9.89 5.60 14.10
C GLN A 63 10.42 4.42 13.29
N ALA A 64 11.74 4.25 13.21
CA ALA A 64 12.35 3.08 12.55
C ALA A 64 11.88 1.77 13.18
N ARG A 65 11.88 1.66 14.52
CA ARG A 65 11.38 0.48 15.25
C ARG A 65 9.95 0.16 14.85
N MET A 66 9.04 1.15 14.89
CA MET A 66 7.64 0.94 14.53
C MET A 66 7.47 0.50 13.07
N ARG A 67 8.28 1.02 12.16
CA ARG A 67 8.28 0.64 10.74
C ARG A 67 8.87 -0.75 10.48
N ALA A 68 9.79 -1.22 11.32
CA ALA A 68 10.38 -2.56 11.22
C ALA A 68 9.48 -3.67 11.80
N ARG A 69 8.57 -3.35 12.75
CA ARG A 69 7.70 -4.34 13.41
C ARG A 69 6.90 -5.24 12.47
N PRO A 70 6.29 -4.76 11.37
CA PRO A 70 5.54 -5.60 10.44
C PRO A 70 6.37 -6.73 9.82
N GLU A 71 7.67 -6.50 9.60
CA GLU A 71 8.59 -7.48 9.00
C GLU A 71 8.82 -8.71 9.89
N TRP A 72 8.51 -8.60 11.18
CA TRP A 72 8.69 -9.68 12.16
C TRP A 72 7.40 -10.03 12.92
N TYR A 73 6.25 -9.70 12.34
CA TYR A 73 4.96 -9.95 12.96
C TYR A 73 4.77 -11.45 13.28
N GLY A 74 4.40 -11.76 14.52
CA GLY A 74 4.15 -13.12 14.98
C GLY A 74 5.39 -13.96 15.31
N GLN A 75 6.61 -13.42 15.15
CA GLN A 75 7.85 -14.14 15.45
C GLN A 75 8.81 -13.38 16.37
N ALA A 76 8.84 -12.03 16.32
CA ALA A 76 9.76 -11.23 17.14
C ALA A 76 9.26 -10.99 18.56
N ASP A 77 10.21 -10.96 19.49
CA ASP A 77 10.08 -10.19 20.72
C ASP A 77 10.34 -8.70 20.39
N PHE A 78 9.27 -7.91 20.35
CA PHE A 78 9.34 -6.50 19.95
C PHE A 78 10.13 -5.61 20.95
N ASP A 79 10.33 -6.07 22.18
CA ASP A 79 11.13 -5.35 23.16
C ASP A 79 12.62 -5.40 22.81
N THR A 80 13.05 -6.42 22.06
CA THR A 80 14.42 -6.60 21.59
C THR A 80 14.77 -5.82 20.32
N ILE A 81 13.80 -5.11 19.71
CA ILE A 81 14.08 -4.36 18.48
C ILE A 81 15.06 -3.23 18.77
N ALA A 82 16.21 -3.27 18.10
CA ALA A 82 17.20 -2.20 18.09
C ALA A 82 17.42 -1.70 16.65
N CYS A 83 17.44 -0.38 16.46
CA CYS A 83 17.66 0.24 15.16
C CYS A 83 18.83 1.24 15.23
N VAL A 84 19.72 1.19 14.24
CA VAL A 84 20.85 2.11 14.08
C VAL A 84 20.78 2.79 12.71
N PRO A 85 21.21 4.06 12.59
CA PRO A 85 21.23 4.73 11.29
C PRO A 85 22.25 4.06 10.36
N LYS A 86 21.83 3.79 9.12
CA LYS A 86 22.68 3.21 8.08
C LYS A 86 23.68 4.27 7.59
N GLY A 87 24.98 3.97 7.70
CA GLY A 87 26.05 4.85 7.21
C GLY A 87 26.66 5.80 8.25
N ARG A 88 26.63 5.44 9.54
CA ARG A 88 27.54 6.02 10.55
C ARG A 88 28.79 5.18 10.71
#